data_AF-A0A2V0QK73-F1
#
_entry.id   AF-A0A2V0QK73-F1
#
_cell.length_a   1.000
_cell.length_b   1.000
_cell.length_c   1.000
_cell.angle_alpha   90.00
_cell.angle_beta   90.00
_cell.angle_gamma   90.00
#
_symmetry.space_group_name_H-M   'P 1'
#
loop_
_entity.id
_entity.type
_entity.pdbx_description
1 polymer ?
#
loop_
_entity_poly.entity_id
_entity_poly.type
_entity_poly.pdbx_seq_one_letter_code
_entity_poly.pdbx_strand_id
1 'polypeptide(L)' 'MILLDTNVISEPQRREPNAHVLDWIDAQALETLYLAGVSVSQVKRVWA' A
#
# COMPACT_ATOMS: atom_id res chain seq x y z
N MET A 1 -9.50 6.83 -9.29
CA MET A 1 -9.04 7.45 -8.03
C MET A 1 -9.26 6.45 -6.91
N ILE A 2 -8.18 5.92 -6.34
CA ILE A 2 -8.19 4.90 -5.29
C ILE A 2 -7.32 5.43 -4.16
N LEU A 3 -7.89 5.52 -2.96
CA LEU A 3 -7.14 5.88 -1.76
C LEU A 3 -6.69 4.59 -1.06
N LEU A 4 -5.40 4.38 -0.95
CA LEU A 4 -4.82 3.22 -0.31
C LEU A 4 -4.71 3.42 1.20
N ASP A 5 -5.15 2.41 1.94
CA ASP A 5 -4.93 2.30 3.38
C ASP A 5 -3.49 1.84 3.68
N THR A 6 -3.02 2.15 4.90
CA THR A 6 -1.74 1.70 5.45
C THR A 6 -1.57 0.18 5.38
N ASN A 7 -2.63 -0.61 5.60
CA ASN A 7 -2.57 -2.07 5.54
C ASN A 7 -2.27 -2.58 4.11
N VAL A 8 -2.86 -1.94 3.09
CA VAL A 8 -2.67 -2.35 1.69
C VAL A 8 -1.28 -1.97 1.21
N ILE A 9 -0.83 -0.74 1.50
CA ILE A 9 0.51 -0.28 1.06
C ILE A 9 1.66 -0.96 1.83
N SER A 10 1.39 -1.52 3.02
CA SER A 10 2.40 -2.29 3.77
C SER A 10 2.44 -3.77 3.41
N GLU A 11 1.45 -4.29 2.68
CA GLU A 11 1.36 -5.71 2.30
C GLU A 11 2.61 -6.25 1.60
N PRO A 12 3.24 -5.55 0.62
CA PRO A 12 4.44 -6.04 -0.06
C PRO A 12 5.66 -6.26 0.84
N GLN A 13 5.64 -5.73 2.06
CA GLN A 13 6.73 -5.89 3.03
C GLN A 13 6.51 -6.98 4.06
N ARG A 14 5.35 -7.64 4.05
CA ARG A 14 5.09 -8.76 4.94
C ARG A 14 5.98 -9.94 4.57
N ARG A 15 6.34 -10.75 5.57
CA ARG A 15 7.13 -11.98 5.36
C ARG A 15 6.43 -12.95 4.41
N GLU A 16 5.10 -13.02 4.50
CA GLU A 16 4.22 -13.80 3.64
C GLU A 16 3.09 -12.86 3.18
N PRO A 17 3.26 -12.17 2.04
CA PRO A 17 2.27 -11.24 1.52
C PRO A 17 1.12 -11.98 0.85
N ASN A 18 -0.09 -11.41 0.90
CA ASN A 18 -1.22 -11.92 0.16
C ASN A 18 -1.07 -11.63 -1.35
N ALA A 19 -0.90 -12.70 -2.15
CA ALA A 19 -0.72 -12.60 -3.60
C ALA A 19 -1.85 -11.82 -4.30
N HIS A 20 -3.10 -11.95 -3.85
CA HIS A 20 -4.22 -11.22 -4.45
C HIS A 20 -4.13 -9.72 -4.25
N VAL A 21 -3.53 -9.26 -3.14
CA VAL A 21 -3.33 -7.83 -2.89
C VAL A 21 -2.22 -7.31 -3.79
N LEU A 22 -1.15 -8.08 -3.99
CA LEU A 22 -0.06 -7.72 -4.90
C LEU A 22 -0.56 -7.62 -6.35
N ASP A 23 -1.26 -8.65 -6.83
CA ASP A 23 -1.83 -8.67 -8.18
C ASP A 23 -2.81 -7.50 -8.40
N TRP A 24 -3.59 -7.15 -7.37
CA TRP A 24 -4.50 -6.02 -7.44
C TRP A 24 -3.76 -4.68 -7.49
N ILE A 25 -2.70 -4.49 -6.70
CA ILE A 25 -1.86 -3.27 -6.73
C ILE A 25 -1.22 -3.13 -8.12
N ASP A 26 -0.63 -4.20 -8.65
CA ASP A 26 0.06 -4.21 -9.95
C ASP A 26 -0.89 -3.94 -11.13
N ALA A 27 -2.17 -4.25 -10.99
CA ALA A 27 -3.18 -3.98 -12.01
C ALA A 27 -3.64 -2.51 -12.08
N GLN A 28 -3.27 -1.65 -11.11
CA GLN A 28 -3.69 -0.25 -11.10
C GLN A 28 -2.70 0.66 -11.82
N ALA A 29 -3.21 1.66 -12.54
CA ALA A 29 -2.39 2.76 -13.04
C ALA A 29 -1.92 3.65 -11.87
N LEU A 30 -0.62 3.97 -11.81
CA LEU A 30 0.00 4.66 -10.68
C LEU A 30 -0.63 6.03 -10.39
N GLU A 31 -1.02 6.76 -11.44
CA GLU A 31 -1.62 8.10 -11.33
C GLU A 31 -3.01 8.06 -10.69
N THR A 32 -3.58 6.87 -10.53
CA THR A 32 -4.89 6.67 -9.92
C THR A 32 -4.80 6.26 -8.45
N LEU A 33 -3.61 5.93 -7.96
CA LEU A 33 -3.33 5.50 -6.59
C LEU A 33 -2.87 6.67 -5.73
N TYR A 34 -3.53 6.86 -4.59
CA TYR A 34 -3.24 7.95 -3.65
C TYR A 34 -3.04 7.41 -2.24
N LEU A 35 -2.25 8.12 -1.45
CA LEU A 35 -2.05 7.85 -0.02
C LEU A 35 -2.48 9.08 0.77
N ALA A 36 -3.18 8.85 1.88
CA ALA A 36 -3.42 9.92 2.84
C ALA A 36 -2.10 10.31 3.52
N GLY A 37 -1.89 11.60 3.79
CA GLY A 37 -0.66 12.06 4.47
C GLY A 37 -0.45 11.39 5.83
N VAL A 38 -1.53 11.04 6.54
CA VAL A 38 -1.48 10.26 7.79
C VAL A 38 -1.03 8.80 7.57
N SER A 39 -1.41 8.17 6.46
CA SER A 39 -0.93 6.82 6.12
C SER A 39 0.56 6.83 5.81
N VAL A 40 1.07 7.87 5.15
CA VAL A 40 2.52 8.01 4.88
C VAL A 40 3.33 8.11 6.17
N SER A 41 2.86 8.86 7.18
CA SER A 41 3.57 8.98 8.46
C SER A 41 3.59 7.67 9.25
N GLN A 42 2.52 6.87 9.17
CA GLN A 42 2.46 5.54 9.76
C GLN A 42 3.41 4.56 9.06
N VAL A 43 3.40 4.54 7.74
CA VAL A 43 4.29 3.70 6.92
C VAL A 43 5.76 3.94 7.29
N LYS A 44 6.19 5.20 7.35
CA LYS A 44 7.55 5.56 7.77
C LYS A 44 7.92 5.10 9.19
N ARG A 45 6.94 5.02 10.08
CA ARG A 45 7.14 4.53 11.46
C ARG A 45 7.26 3.01 11.52
N VAL A 46 6.50 2.28 10.69
CA VAL A 46 6.53 0.81 10.65
C VAL A 46 7.80 0.29 9.97
N TRP A 47 8.33 1.06 9.01
CA TRP A 47 9.52 0.68 8.23
C TRP A 47 10.85 1.15 8.84
N ALA A 48 10.80 1.88 9.96
CA ALA A 48 11.98 2.30 10.74
C ALA A 48 12.32 1.25 11.79
#